data_AF-A0A9E5QZN3-F1
#
_entry.id   AF-A0A9E5QZN3-F1
#
_cell.length_a   1.000
_cell.length_b   1.000
_cell.length_c   1.000
_cell.angle_alpha   90.00
_cell.angle_beta   90.00
_cell.angle_gamma   90.00
#
_symmetry.space_group_name_H-M   'P 1'
#
loop_
_entity.id
_entity.type
_entity.pdbx_description
1 polymer ?
#
loop_
_entity_poly.entity_id
_entity_poly.type
_entity_poly.pdbx_seq_one_letter_code
_entity_poly.pdbx_strand_id
1 'polypeptide(L)'
;MHNFFTQLLALIIALVALGGGIYLVIGGFVGLLLYARHAKLQPFWDYADMAAIGLPLGHAIGRWGNYVNQELYGTPTSLPWALSIDNPPTEYADASGFHPLFLYESLWNLLLCGFLLWLWLRHRDRLKPGDMVLIYLIGYNTVRFLLEFLRIETAHIAVIGLNSSQTTSAIAVIVATAVLVYRHRNASPAQSKFHPDGARSESPKAEQA
;
A
#
# COMPACT_ATOMS: atom_id res chain seq x y z
N MET A 1 12.72 -26.63 8.65
CA MET A 1 12.53 -25.18 8.91
C MET A 1 13.58 -24.30 8.25
N HIS A 2 14.85 -24.71 8.19
CA HIS A 2 15.94 -23.90 7.58
C HIS A 2 15.76 -23.57 6.08
N ASN A 3 15.17 -24.48 5.28
CA ASN A 3 15.08 -24.31 3.82
C ASN A 3 13.99 -23.33 3.35
N PHE A 4 12.87 -23.21 4.06
CA PHE A 4 11.80 -22.30 3.65
C PHE A 4 12.18 -20.84 3.88
N PHE A 5 12.77 -20.54 5.04
CA PHE A 5 13.16 -19.18 5.39
C PHE A 5 14.27 -18.66 4.48
N THR A 6 15.25 -19.51 4.15
CA THR A 6 16.31 -19.16 3.19
C THR A 6 15.78 -19.02 1.76
N GLN A 7 14.83 -19.83 1.32
CA GLN A 7 14.19 -19.69 0.00
C GLN A 7 13.30 -18.45 -0.10
N LEU A 8 12.55 -18.13 0.96
CA LEU A 8 11.72 -16.93 1.06
C LEU A 8 12.59 -15.67 1.06
N LEU A 9 13.66 -15.68 1.84
CA LEU A 9 14.62 -14.60 1.88
C LEU A 9 15.33 -14.43 0.53
N ALA A 10 15.72 -15.53 -0.12
CA ALA A 10 16.30 -15.50 -1.46
C ALA A 10 15.31 -14.98 -2.51
N LEU A 11 14.01 -15.32 -2.42
CA LEU A 11 12.97 -14.79 -3.31
C LEU A 11 12.75 -13.29 -3.09
N ILE A 12 12.69 -12.83 -1.84
CA ILE A 12 12.57 -11.42 -1.50
C ILE A 12 13.80 -10.68 -2.05
N ILE A 13 15.01 -11.15 -1.76
CA ILE A 13 16.26 -10.55 -2.26
C ILE A 13 16.30 -10.56 -3.80
N ALA A 14 15.89 -11.64 -4.46
CA ALA A 14 15.85 -11.75 -5.92
C ALA A 14 14.84 -10.77 -6.53
N LEU A 15 13.66 -10.61 -5.93
CA LEU A 15 12.68 -9.61 -6.36
C LEU A 15 13.22 -8.20 -6.15
N VAL A 16 13.86 -7.92 -5.01
CA VAL A 16 14.52 -6.63 -4.74
C VAL A 16 15.66 -6.34 -5.73
N ALA A 17 16.40 -7.37 -6.14
CA ALA A 17 17.51 -7.26 -7.08
C ALA A 17 17.09 -7.01 -8.55
N LEU A 18 15.80 -7.17 -8.89
CA LEU A 18 15.28 -6.92 -10.25
C LEU A 18 15.10 -5.43 -10.59
N GLY A 19 15.63 -4.52 -9.77
CA GLY A 19 15.87 -3.13 -10.18
C GLY A 19 14.62 -2.26 -10.15
N GLY A 20 14.15 -1.93 -8.94
CA GLY A 20 13.20 -0.84 -8.74
C GLY A 20 12.37 -0.98 -7.47
N GLY A 21 11.99 0.15 -6.86
CA GLY A 21 11.16 0.21 -5.66
C GLY A 21 9.82 -0.54 -5.75
N ILE A 22 9.35 -0.86 -6.96
CA ILE A 22 8.12 -1.63 -7.20
C ILE A 22 8.27 -3.13 -6.86
N TYR A 23 9.46 -3.70 -7.08
CA TYR A 23 9.69 -5.12 -6.78
C TYR A 23 9.90 -5.40 -5.29
N LEU A 24 10.29 -4.38 -4.51
CA LEU A 24 10.28 -4.42 -3.04
C LEU A 24 8.85 -4.61 -2.50
N VAL A 25 7.87 -3.90 -3.06
CA VAL A 25 6.46 -4.00 -2.63
C VAL A 25 5.84 -5.34 -3.06
N ILE A 26 6.11 -5.79 -4.29
CA ILE A 26 5.65 -7.09 -4.78
C ILE A 26 6.31 -8.23 -3.97
N GLY A 27 7.61 -8.14 -3.71
CA GLY A 27 8.34 -9.11 -2.90
C GLY A 27 7.89 -9.14 -1.44
N GLY A 28 7.62 -7.99 -0.83
CA GLY A 28 7.04 -7.91 0.50
C GLY A 28 5.63 -8.52 0.58
N PHE A 29 4.77 -8.24 -0.40
CA PHE A 29 3.41 -8.78 -0.47
C PHE A 29 3.39 -10.30 -0.70
N VAL A 30 4.21 -10.80 -1.64
CA VAL A 30 4.39 -12.24 -1.87
C VAL A 30 4.99 -12.92 -0.64
N GLY A 31 5.97 -12.29 0.00
CA GLY A 31 6.58 -12.78 1.24
C GLY A 31 5.56 -12.96 2.36
N LEU A 32 4.69 -11.96 2.55
CA LEU A 32 3.60 -11.97 3.54
C LEU A 32 2.55 -13.05 3.21
N LEU A 33 2.16 -13.19 1.94
CA LEU A 33 1.23 -14.23 1.48
C LEU A 33 1.76 -15.65 1.74
N LEU A 34 3.03 -15.89 1.44
CA LEU A 34 3.68 -17.18 1.65
C LEU A 34 3.83 -17.49 3.14
N TYR A 35 4.24 -16.52 3.95
CA TYR A 35 4.32 -16.68 5.40
C TYR A 35 2.95 -16.97 6.01
N ALA A 36 1.91 -16.22 5.63
CA ALA A 36 0.58 -16.41 6.19
C ALA A 36 -0.07 -17.75 5.79
N ARG A 37 0.17 -18.21 4.55
CA ARG A 37 -0.19 -19.57 4.12
C ARG A 37 0.55 -20.63 4.92
N HIS A 38 1.84 -20.45 5.14
CA HIS A 38 2.66 -21.39 5.92
C HIS A 38 2.24 -21.45 7.39
N ALA A 39 1.98 -20.29 7.99
CA ALA A 39 1.57 -20.13 9.38
C ALA A 39 0.07 -20.44 9.62
N LYS A 40 -0.69 -20.81 8.58
CA LYS A 40 -2.15 -21.08 8.63
C LYS A 40 -2.93 -19.97 9.33
N LEU A 41 -2.53 -18.71 9.12
CA LEU A 41 -3.18 -17.57 9.75
C LEU A 41 -4.60 -17.45 9.18
N GLN A 42 -5.57 -17.98 9.93
CA GLN A 42 -6.98 -17.67 9.75
C GLN A 42 -7.34 -16.66 10.84
N PRO A 43 -7.90 -15.49 10.51
CA PRO A 43 -8.23 -14.97 9.16
C PRO A 43 -7.12 -14.10 8.53
N PHE A 44 -6.41 -14.61 7.51
CA PHE A 44 -5.30 -13.90 6.82
C PHE A 44 -5.68 -12.49 6.34
N TRP A 45 -6.86 -12.35 5.75
CA TRP A 45 -7.30 -11.10 5.14
C TRP A 45 -7.52 -9.98 6.16
N ASP A 46 -7.86 -10.32 7.40
CA ASP A 46 -8.01 -9.32 8.46
C ASP A 46 -6.63 -8.78 8.86
N TYR A 47 -5.62 -9.65 8.97
CA TYR A 47 -4.23 -9.21 9.19
C TYR A 47 -3.70 -8.39 8.01
N ALA A 48 -4.03 -8.79 6.77
CA ALA A 48 -3.63 -8.05 5.59
C ALA A 48 -4.27 -6.66 5.54
N ASP A 49 -5.54 -6.53 5.93
CA ASP A 49 -6.23 -5.24 6.03
C ASP A 49 -5.63 -4.35 7.12
N MET A 50 -5.27 -4.92 8.28
CA MET A 50 -4.55 -4.18 9.32
C MET A 50 -3.18 -3.70 8.83
N ALA A 51 -2.45 -4.55 8.10
CA ALA A 51 -1.18 -4.17 7.50
C ALA A 51 -1.35 -3.07 6.44
N ALA A 52 -2.40 -3.13 5.62
CA ALA A 52 -2.69 -2.13 4.59
C ALA A 52 -2.90 -0.72 5.17
N ILE A 53 -3.41 -0.62 6.41
CA ILE A 53 -3.53 0.65 7.13
C ILE A 53 -2.15 1.16 7.60
N GLY A 54 -1.29 0.27 8.10
CA GLY A 54 0.04 0.64 8.62
C GLY A 54 1.11 0.88 7.56
N LEU A 55 1.01 0.23 6.39
CA LEU A 55 2.00 0.31 5.32
C LEU A 55 2.25 1.75 4.80
N PRO A 56 1.21 2.57 4.50
CA PRO A 56 1.42 3.96 4.10
C PRO A 56 2.20 4.75 5.16
N LEU A 57 1.94 4.54 6.45
CA LEU A 57 2.70 5.24 7.49
C LEU A 57 4.19 4.89 7.44
N GLY A 58 4.51 3.60 7.27
CA GLY A 58 5.89 3.15 7.10
C GLY A 58 6.57 3.77 5.87
N HIS A 59 5.85 3.81 4.73
CA HIS A 59 6.33 4.48 3.52
C HIS A 59 6.55 5.98 3.74
N ALA A 60 5.61 6.66 4.41
CA ALA A 60 5.70 8.09 4.66
C ALA A 60 6.96 8.46 5.45
N ILE A 61 7.29 7.67 6.48
CA ILE A 61 8.50 7.84 7.28
C ILE A 61 9.74 7.47 6.47
N GLY A 62 9.72 6.33 5.77
CA GLY A 62 10.85 5.84 4.97
C GLY A 62 11.33 6.83 3.90
N ARG A 63 10.41 7.62 3.33
CA ARG A 63 10.72 8.65 2.33
C ARG A 63 11.63 9.77 2.85
N TRP A 64 11.67 10.02 4.16
CA TRP A 64 12.60 10.99 4.73
C TRP A 64 14.05 10.52 4.67
N GLY A 65 14.30 9.21 4.60
CA GLY A 65 15.63 8.69 4.28
C GLY A 65 16.12 9.15 2.91
N ASN A 66 15.20 9.27 1.93
CA ASN A 66 15.56 9.77 0.60
C ASN A 66 15.97 11.25 0.62
N TYR A 67 15.33 12.07 1.47
CA TYR A 67 15.74 13.46 1.68
C TYR A 67 17.16 13.56 2.24
N VAL A 68 17.47 12.78 3.27
CA VAL A 68 18.81 12.76 3.88
C VAL A 68 19.86 12.26 2.88
N ASN A 69 19.52 11.23 2.09
CA ASN A 69 20.39 10.68 1.05
C ASN A 69 20.48 11.56 -0.20
N GLN A 70 19.72 12.66 -0.27
CA GLN A 70 19.62 13.52 -1.45
C GLN A 70 19.27 12.71 -2.71
N GLU A 71 18.30 11.81 -2.60
CA GLU A 71 17.80 10.96 -3.68
C GLU A 71 16.28 11.11 -3.83
N LEU A 72 15.71 10.58 -4.93
CA LEU A 72 14.26 10.64 -5.21
C LEU A 72 13.69 12.07 -5.26
N TYR A 73 14.33 12.91 -6.06
CA TYR A 73 13.80 14.19 -6.51
C TYR A 73 13.34 14.08 -7.97
N GLY A 74 12.53 15.05 -8.39
CA GLY A 74 11.93 15.10 -9.72
C GLY A 74 12.68 16.06 -10.63
N THR A 75 12.04 16.46 -11.72
CA THR A 75 12.55 17.43 -12.68
C THR A 75 12.82 18.80 -12.03
N PRO A 76 13.66 19.64 -12.67
CA PRO A 76 13.89 21.01 -12.22
C PRO A 76 12.58 21.80 -12.07
N THR A 77 12.51 22.65 -11.04
CA THR A 77 11.33 23.46 -10.76
C THR A 77 11.69 24.77 -10.06
N SER A 78 10.89 25.80 -10.29
CA SER A 78 11.03 27.13 -9.67
C SER A 78 9.98 27.40 -8.58
N LEU A 79 9.25 26.36 -8.17
CA LEU A 79 8.24 26.45 -7.11
C LEU A 79 8.88 26.88 -5.77
N PRO A 80 8.14 27.58 -4.89
CA PRO A 80 8.70 28.12 -3.65
C PRO A 80 9.10 27.06 -2.61
N TRP A 81 8.69 25.80 -2.81
CA TRP A 81 9.11 24.63 -2.01
C TRP A 81 10.05 23.70 -2.79
N ALA A 82 10.72 24.20 -3.83
CA ALA A 82 11.72 23.43 -4.56
C ALA A 82 12.83 22.96 -3.60
N LEU A 83 13.30 21.73 -3.83
CA LEU A 83 14.39 21.14 -3.07
C LEU A 83 15.71 21.47 -3.74
N SER A 84 16.60 22.12 -3.03
CA SER A 84 18.01 22.26 -3.44
C SER A 84 18.74 20.93 -3.18
N ILE A 85 19.53 20.51 -4.16
CA ILE A 85 20.34 19.28 -4.10
C ILE A 85 21.81 19.69 -4.20
N ASP A 86 22.66 19.17 -3.32
CA ASP A 86 24.08 19.54 -3.26
C ASP A 86 24.86 19.12 -4.51
N ASN A 87 24.53 17.96 -5.08
CA ASN A 87 25.18 17.39 -6.26
C ASN A 87 24.12 17.00 -7.30
N PRO A 88 23.58 17.97 -8.07
CA PRO A 88 22.59 17.67 -9.10
C PRO A 88 23.21 16.87 -10.27
N PRO A 89 22.40 16.15 -11.06
CA PRO A 89 22.87 15.50 -12.27
C PRO A 89 23.48 16.52 -13.23
N THR A 90 24.52 16.14 -13.98
CA THR A 90 25.28 17.06 -14.85
C THR A 90 24.41 17.77 -15.88
N GLU A 91 23.34 17.12 -16.36
CA GLU A 91 22.37 17.69 -17.30
C GLU A 91 21.58 18.87 -16.69
N TYR A 92 21.45 18.90 -15.36
CA TYR A 92 20.69 19.90 -14.61
C TYR A 92 21.56 20.65 -13.60
N ALA A 93 22.85 20.82 -13.91
CA ALA A 93 23.81 21.50 -13.02
C ALA A 93 23.42 22.95 -12.70
N ASP A 94 22.75 23.63 -13.63
CA ASP A 94 22.30 25.02 -13.48
C ASP A 94 20.91 25.14 -12.82
N ALA A 95 20.26 24.02 -12.47
CA ALA A 95 18.94 24.05 -11.86
C ALA A 95 19.00 24.55 -10.41
N SER A 96 18.21 25.58 -10.10
CA SER A 96 18.14 26.15 -8.75
C SER A 96 17.38 25.28 -7.74
N GLY A 97 16.61 24.30 -8.21
CA GLY A 97 15.85 23.40 -7.37
C GLY A 97 15.05 22.36 -8.15
N PHE A 98 14.60 21.32 -7.45
CA PHE A 98 13.93 20.16 -8.00
C PHE A 98 12.61 19.88 -7.27
N HIS A 99 11.68 19.19 -7.94
CA HIS A 99 10.47 18.72 -7.27
C HIS A 99 10.82 17.75 -6.12
N PRO A 100 10.43 18.02 -4.85
CA PRO A 100 10.67 17.10 -3.73
C PRO A 100 9.72 15.89 -3.78
N LEU A 101 9.98 14.93 -4.68
CA LEU A 101 9.10 13.76 -4.83
C LEU A 101 9.01 12.93 -3.55
N PHE A 102 10.09 12.84 -2.76
CA PHE A 102 10.05 12.22 -1.44
C PHE A 102 8.94 12.82 -0.55
N LEU A 103 8.78 14.16 -0.57
CA LEU A 103 7.80 14.87 0.24
C LEU A 103 6.39 14.66 -0.30
N TYR A 104 6.22 14.72 -1.62
CA TYR A 104 4.92 14.43 -2.25
C TYR A 104 4.45 13.01 -1.94
N GLU A 105 5.36 12.02 -2.03
CA GLU A 105 5.07 10.64 -1.62
C GLU A 105 4.77 10.54 -0.13
N SER A 106 5.56 11.21 0.72
CA SER A 106 5.37 11.16 2.18
C SER A 106 4.01 11.70 2.59
N LEU A 107 3.65 12.90 2.11
CA LEU A 107 2.37 13.54 2.40
C LEU A 107 1.20 12.71 1.86
N TRP A 108 1.29 12.18 0.64
CA TRP A 108 0.24 11.33 0.10
C TRP A 108 0.04 10.07 0.94
N ASN A 109 1.12 9.43 1.37
CA ASN A 109 1.04 8.24 2.20
C ASN A 109 0.45 8.53 3.59
N LEU A 110 0.72 9.70 4.18
CA LEU A 110 0.04 10.14 5.41
C LEU A 110 -1.46 10.37 5.19
N LEU A 111 -1.84 11.01 4.09
CA LEU A 111 -3.24 11.21 3.72
C LEU A 111 -3.94 9.87 3.47
N LEU A 112 -3.29 8.93 2.78
CA LEU A 112 -3.80 7.59 2.53
C LEU A 112 -3.96 6.80 3.84
N CYS A 113 -2.99 6.87 4.76
CA CYS A 113 -3.09 6.29 6.10
C CYS A 113 -4.31 6.85 6.84
N GLY A 114 -4.43 8.17 6.90
CA GLY A 114 -5.55 8.85 7.55
C GLY A 114 -6.90 8.49 6.92
N PHE A 115 -6.96 8.40 5.59
CA PHE A 115 -8.15 7.98 4.85
C PHE A 115 -8.54 6.53 5.17
N LEU A 116 -7.58 5.60 5.15
CA LEU A 116 -7.84 4.19 5.48
C LEU A 116 -8.28 4.01 6.94
N LEU A 117 -7.66 4.73 7.88
CA LEU A 117 -8.08 4.76 9.29
C LEU A 117 -9.49 5.32 9.44
N TRP A 118 -9.78 6.46 8.80
CA TRP A 118 -11.11 7.06 8.82
C TRP A 118 -12.16 6.10 8.24
N LEU A 119 -11.83 5.45 7.12
CA LEU A 119 -12.71 4.49 6.46
C LEU A 119 -12.97 3.28 7.36
N TRP A 120 -11.96 2.75 8.04
CA TRP A 120 -12.10 1.67 9.01
C TRP A 120 -13.01 2.09 10.17
N LEU A 121 -12.72 3.22 10.81
CA LEU A 121 -13.45 3.69 11.98
C LEU A 121 -14.91 4.01 11.67
N ARG A 122 -15.21 4.54 10.48
CA ARG A 122 -16.57 4.98 10.12
C ARG A 122 -17.40 3.92 9.39
N HIS A 123 -16.75 3.02 8.66
CA HIS A 123 -17.43 2.13 7.71
C HIS A 123 -17.03 0.66 7.83
N ARG A 124 -16.37 0.23 8.92
CA ARG A 124 -16.00 -1.18 9.15
C ARG A 124 -17.09 -2.20 8.85
N ASP A 125 -18.35 -1.90 9.19
CA ASP A 125 -19.46 -2.85 9.03
C ASP A 125 -19.84 -3.09 7.56
N ARG A 126 -19.36 -2.24 6.64
CA ARG A 126 -19.57 -2.38 5.19
C ARG A 126 -18.35 -2.97 4.48
N LEU A 127 -17.21 -3.08 5.15
CA LEU A 127 -15.98 -3.57 4.57
C LEU A 127 -15.91 -5.10 4.66
N LYS A 128 -15.55 -5.74 3.56
CA LYS A 128 -15.26 -7.17 3.52
C LYS A 128 -13.77 -7.39 3.76
N PRO A 129 -13.36 -8.51 4.38
CA PRO A 129 -11.94 -8.84 4.52
C PRO A 129 -11.20 -8.74 3.18
N GLY A 130 -10.09 -8.01 3.14
CA GLY A 130 -9.28 -7.72 1.95
C GLY A 130 -9.64 -6.43 1.22
N ASP A 131 -10.72 -5.73 1.59
CA ASP A 131 -11.09 -4.46 0.93
C ASP A 131 -10.07 -3.35 1.24
N MET A 132 -9.49 -3.33 2.45
CA MET A 132 -8.49 -2.30 2.78
C MET A 132 -7.21 -2.48 1.98
N VAL A 133 -6.80 -3.73 1.73
CA VAL A 133 -5.68 -4.04 0.82
C VAL A 133 -5.97 -3.50 -0.58
N LEU A 134 -7.17 -3.72 -1.13
CA LEU A 134 -7.53 -3.25 -2.46
C LEU A 134 -7.52 -1.72 -2.55
N ILE A 135 -8.08 -1.04 -1.55
CA ILE A 135 -8.12 0.43 -1.50
C ILE A 135 -6.71 1.01 -1.34
N TYR A 136 -5.87 0.40 -0.50
CA TYR A 136 -4.46 0.74 -0.39
C TYR A 136 -3.73 0.60 -1.74
N LEU A 137 -3.92 -0.53 -2.44
CA LEU A 137 -3.31 -0.77 -3.75
C LEU A 137 -3.74 0.29 -4.77
N ILE A 138 -5.02 0.67 -4.78
CA ILE A 138 -5.52 1.74 -5.65
C ILE A 138 -4.84 3.07 -5.29
N GLY A 139 -4.90 3.48 -4.02
CA GLY A 139 -4.39 4.77 -3.57
C GLY A 139 -2.88 4.93 -3.76
N TYR A 140 -2.10 3.90 -3.42
CA TYR A 140 -0.63 3.95 -3.54
C TYR A 140 -0.17 3.91 -5.01
N ASN A 141 -0.75 3.03 -5.84
CA ASN A 141 -0.35 2.95 -7.25
C ASN A 141 -0.82 4.18 -8.04
N THR A 142 -1.90 4.84 -7.62
CA THR A 142 -2.34 6.11 -8.24
C THR A 142 -1.30 7.20 -8.05
N VAL A 143 -0.81 7.44 -6.83
CA VAL A 143 0.26 8.44 -6.64
C VAL A 143 1.55 8.03 -7.34
N ARG A 144 1.87 6.73 -7.36
CA ARG A 144 3.06 6.23 -8.04
C ARG A 144 3.01 6.52 -9.54
N PHE A 145 1.85 6.31 -10.16
CA PHE A 145 1.62 6.66 -11.56
C PHE A 145 1.81 8.16 -11.83
N LEU A 146 1.23 9.01 -10.97
CA LEU A 146 1.28 10.46 -11.12
C LEU A 146 2.69 11.04 -10.92
N LEU A 147 3.43 10.56 -9.92
CA LEU A 147 4.76 11.09 -9.62
C LEU A 147 5.82 10.64 -10.62
N GLU A 148 5.61 9.52 -11.31
CA GLU A 148 6.54 9.07 -12.34
C GLU A 148 6.62 10.07 -13.52
N PHE A 149 5.60 10.90 -13.76
CA PHE A 149 5.67 12.00 -14.74
C PHE A 149 6.64 13.10 -14.35
N LEU A 150 6.92 13.25 -13.06
CA LEU A 150 7.83 14.26 -12.53
C LEU A 150 9.25 13.74 -12.34
N ARG A 151 9.52 12.46 -12.64
CA ARG A 151 10.87 11.88 -12.46
C ARG A 151 11.77 12.23 -13.64
N ILE A 152 13.04 12.49 -13.31
CA ILE A 152 14.10 12.67 -14.31
C ILE A 152 14.37 11.29 -14.93
N GLU A 153 14.07 11.18 -16.23
CA GLU A 153 14.24 10.05 -17.15
C GLU A 153 13.97 8.64 -16.59
N THR A 154 12.97 7.97 -17.14
CA THR A 154 12.86 6.52 -16.98
C THR A 154 12.39 5.92 -18.30
N ALA A 155 13.21 5.04 -18.87
CA ALA A 155 13.04 4.41 -20.17
C ALA A 155 11.56 4.21 -20.57
N HIS A 156 11.13 4.93 -21.61
CA HIS A 156 9.79 4.80 -22.16
C HIS A 156 9.63 3.45 -22.87
N ILE A 157 8.49 2.80 -22.68
CA ILE A 157 8.08 1.71 -23.58
C ILE A 157 7.61 2.38 -24.87
N ALA A 158 8.40 2.21 -25.94
CA ALA A 158 8.28 2.94 -27.21
C ALA A 158 6.91 2.85 -27.92
N VAL A 159 6.00 1.96 -27.49
CA VAL A 159 4.69 1.76 -28.12
C VAL A 159 3.56 2.55 -27.44
N ILE A 160 3.69 2.89 -26.15
CA ILE A 160 2.61 3.49 -25.34
C ILE A 160 3.02 4.86 -24.76
N GLY A 161 4.31 5.23 -24.86
CA GLY A 161 4.84 6.47 -24.27
C GLY A 161 4.93 6.47 -22.74
N LEU A 162 4.42 5.41 -22.08
CA LEU A 162 4.48 5.22 -20.63
C LEU A 162 5.73 4.42 -20.24
N ASN A 163 6.29 4.77 -19.07
CA ASN A 163 7.34 3.99 -18.43
C ASN A 163 6.79 2.63 -17.91
N SER A 164 7.67 1.63 -17.79
CA SER A 164 7.41 0.35 -17.10
C SER A 164 6.73 0.50 -15.73
N SER A 165 7.15 1.49 -14.93
CA SER A 165 6.56 1.75 -13.61
C SER A 165 5.14 2.35 -13.70
N GLN A 166 4.87 3.18 -14.71
CA GLN A 166 3.52 3.70 -14.96
C GLN A 166 2.58 2.60 -15.44
N THR A 167 3.05 1.75 -16.35
CA THR A 167 2.24 0.66 -16.91
C THR A 167 1.83 -0.33 -15.82
N THR A 168 2.78 -0.74 -14.98
CA THR A 168 2.51 -1.65 -13.86
C THR A 168 1.57 -1.03 -12.82
N SER A 169 1.77 0.24 -12.46
CA SER A 169 0.89 0.98 -11.56
C SER A 169 -0.54 1.08 -12.12
N ALA A 170 -0.70 1.38 -13.41
CA ALA A 170 -2.00 1.47 -14.07
C ALA A 170 -2.74 0.12 -14.06
N ILE A 171 -2.05 -0.97 -14.40
CA ILE A 171 -2.63 -2.32 -14.35
C ILE A 171 -3.07 -2.66 -12.92
N ALA A 172 -2.25 -2.37 -11.92
CA ALA A 172 -2.58 -2.62 -10.52
C ALA A 172 -3.85 -1.87 -10.08
N VAL A 173 -3.98 -0.58 -10.45
CA VAL A 173 -5.18 0.22 -10.16
C VAL A 173 -6.42 -0.36 -10.83
N ILE A 174 -6.33 -0.71 -12.12
CA ILE A 174 -7.47 -1.26 -12.88
C ILE A 174 -7.93 -2.58 -12.27
N VAL A 175 -7.00 -3.51 -12.01
CA VAL A 175 -7.32 -4.83 -11.44
C VAL A 175 -7.91 -4.69 -10.04
N ALA A 176 -7.28 -3.91 -9.16
CA ALA A 176 -7.77 -3.72 -7.79
C ALA A 176 -9.16 -3.07 -7.76
N THR A 177 -9.39 -2.07 -8.62
CA THR A 177 -10.70 -1.41 -8.75
C THR A 177 -11.76 -2.38 -9.28
N ALA A 178 -11.45 -3.15 -10.33
CA ALA A 178 -12.37 -4.12 -10.89
C ALA A 178 -12.77 -5.19 -9.87
N VAL A 179 -11.81 -5.71 -9.09
CA VAL A 179 -12.06 -6.67 -8.02
C VAL A 179 -12.92 -6.04 -6.92
N LEU A 180 -12.59 -4.84 -6.44
CA LEU A 180 -13.35 -4.16 -5.39
C LEU A 180 -14.81 -3.92 -5.82
N VAL A 181 -15.01 -3.42 -7.04
CA VAL A 181 -16.34 -3.18 -7.62
C VAL A 181 -17.10 -4.49 -7.79
N TYR A 182 -16.48 -5.53 -8.35
CA TYR A 182 -17.11 -6.86 -8.52
C TYR A 182 -17.57 -7.45 -7.18
N ARG A 183 -16.74 -7.35 -6.13
CA ARG A 183 -17.06 -7.85 -4.78
C ARG A 183 -18.25 -7.15 -4.16
N HIS A 184 -18.47 -5.87 -4.46
CA HIS A 184 -19.54 -5.06 -3.87
C HIS A 184 -20.80 -4.95 -4.74
N ARG A 185 -20.72 -5.24 -6.05
CA ARG A 185 -21.89 -5.25 -6.95
C ARG A 185 -22.90 -6.36 -6.65
N ASN A 186 -22.43 -7.49 -6.09
CA ASN A 186 -23.27 -8.66 -5.78
C ASN A 186 -23.57 -8.82 -4.29
N ALA A 187 -23.33 -7.78 -3.47
CA ALA A 187 -23.64 -7.81 -2.06
C ALA A 187 -25.16 -7.62 -1.87
N SER A 188 -25.92 -8.71 -1.81
CA SER A 188 -27.24 -8.68 -1.16
C SER A 188 -27.09 -8.11 0.25
N PRO A 189 -28.02 -7.28 0.74
CA PRO A 189 -27.97 -6.73 2.10
C PRO A 189 -28.02 -7.90 3.10
N ALA A 190 -26.84 -8.35 3.55
CA ALA A 190 -26.73 -9.48 4.45
C ALA A 190 -27.18 -9.03 5.85
N GLN A 191 -28.20 -9.73 6.33
CA GLN A 191 -28.87 -9.55 7.61
C GLN A 191 -27.88 -9.39 8.76
N SER A 192 -28.13 -8.36 9.57
CA SER A 192 -27.59 -8.15 10.91
C SER A 192 -27.67 -9.45 11.72
N LYS A 193 -26.57 -10.20 11.81
CA LYS A 193 -26.37 -11.19 12.87
C LYS A 193 -26.00 -10.45 14.15
N PHE A 194 -26.99 -9.82 14.78
CA PHE A 194 -26.94 -9.49 16.19
C PHE A 194 -27.66 -10.62 16.91
N HIS A 195 -26.90 -11.52 17.53
CA HIS A 195 -27.44 -12.58 18.38
C HIS A 195 -27.05 -12.23 19.82
N PRO A 196 -27.93 -11.58 20.60
CA PRO A 196 -27.68 -11.30 22.00
C PRO A 196 -28.14 -12.49 22.84
N ASP A 197 -27.48 -13.63 22.73
CA ASP A 197 -27.75 -14.75 23.63
C ASP A 197 -26.88 -14.62 24.88
N GLY A 198 -27.37 -13.76 25.78
CA GLY A 198 -26.81 -13.48 27.09
C GLY A 198 -27.91 -13.21 28.11
N ALA A 199 -29.05 -13.90 28.03
CA ALA A 199 -30.04 -13.91 29.11
C ALA A 199 -29.98 -15.27 29.82
N ARG A 200 -29.37 -15.26 31.00
CA ARG A 200 -29.35 -16.38 31.96
C ARG A 200 -30.76 -16.90 32.16
N SER A 201 -30.97 -18.18 31.94
CA SER A 201 -32.09 -18.90 32.57
C SER A 201 -31.80 -18.99 34.07
N GLU A 202 -32.36 -18.07 34.85
CA GLU A 202 -32.52 -18.29 36.28
C GLU A 202 -33.51 -19.46 36.47
N SER A 203 -33.02 -20.56 37.03
CA SER A 203 -33.85 -21.68 37.47
C SER A 203 -34.58 -21.30 38.76
N PRO A 204 -35.90 -21.58 38.90
CA PRO A 204 -36.59 -21.39 40.16
C PRO A 204 -36.05 -22.35 41.23
N LYS A 205 -35.74 -21.78 42.40
CA LYS A 205 -35.29 -22.49 43.60
C LYS A 205 -36.28 -23.59 44.01
N ALA A 206 -35.73 -24.73 44.41
CA ALA A 206 -36.44 -25.73 45.18
C ALA A 206 -36.83 -25.14 46.54
N GLU A 207 -38.12 -25.24 46.89
CA GLU A 207 -38.59 -25.11 48.26
C GLU A 207 -39.65 -26.20 48.49
N GLN A 208 -39.18 -27.31 49.05
CA GLN A 208 -39.98 -28.32 49.72
C GLN A 208 -39.75 -28.13 51.23
N ALA A 209 -40.75 -27.60 51.91
CA ALA A 209 -41.00 -27.76 53.35
C ALA A 209 -42.49 -27.54 53.60
#